data_AF-A0A6P7H918-F1
#
_entry.id   AF-A0A6P7H918-F1
#
_cell.length_a   1.000
_cell.length_b   1.000
_cell.length_c   1.000
_cell.angle_alpha   90.00
_cell.angle_beta   90.00
_cell.angle_gamma   90.00
#
_symmetry.space_group_name_H-M   'P 1'
#
loop_
_entity.id
_entity.type
_entity.pdbx_description
1 polymer ?
#
loop_
_entity_poly.entity_id
_entity_poly.type
_entity_poly.pdbx_seq_one_letter_code
_entity_poly.pdbx_strand_id
1 'polypeptide(L)'
;MLVSHDSSTTTSITNIAQESNPHKCTVDDITSPEVEFSSAECKLFREPKIRQKVKKTKTVSTESSSNSVSLLLEPAKTFIENHSPSFVLDYNQLDMLLTNIAGSADPLSIIQDYTKDYVSLADMFTKVYPHLKDT
;
A
#
# COMPACT_ATOMS: atom_id res chain seq x y z
N MET A 1 51.21 -24.36 26.48
CA MET A 1 51.92 -23.07 26.41
C MET A 1 50.97 -22.03 25.82
N LEU A 2 51.00 -20.84 26.40
CA LEU A 2 50.16 -19.65 26.20
C LEU A 2 50.54 -18.83 24.95
N VAL A 3 49.75 -17.76 24.74
CA VAL A 3 49.92 -16.52 23.94
C VAL A 3 49.05 -16.53 22.67
N SER A 4 47.87 -15.87 22.55
CA SER A 4 47.38 -14.50 22.84
C SER A 4 47.38 -13.57 21.60
N HIS A 5 46.16 -13.13 21.26
CA HIS A 5 45.67 -11.89 20.63
C HIS A 5 46.36 -11.30 19.38
N ASP A 6 45.55 -10.98 18.35
CA ASP A 6 45.29 -9.57 18.09
C ASP A 6 43.93 -9.29 17.44
N SER A 7 43.38 -8.14 17.79
CA SER A 7 42.08 -7.60 17.38
C SER A 7 42.28 -6.58 16.26
N SER A 8 41.35 -6.48 15.31
CA SER A 8 41.00 -5.16 14.75
C SER A 8 39.62 -5.17 14.09
N THR A 9 38.67 -4.60 14.80
CA THR A 9 37.40 -4.04 14.34
C THR A 9 37.66 -2.96 13.28
N THR A 10 36.92 -2.93 12.18
CA THR A 10 36.76 -1.69 11.39
C THR A 10 35.34 -1.60 10.87
N THR A 11 34.56 -0.81 11.60
CA THR A 11 33.24 -0.30 11.24
C THR A 11 33.46 0.95 10.38
N SER A 12 32.95 0.98 9.16
CA SER A 12 32.82 2.24 8.41
C SER A 12 31.35 2.62 8.32
N ILE A 13 30.91 3.41 9.29
CA ILE A 13 29.71 4.23 9.23
C ILE A 13 30.17 5.55 8.60
N THR A 14 29.54 6.01 7.52
CA THR A 14 29.73 7.37 7.01
C THR A 14 28.40 8.08 6.94
N ASN A 15 28.27 8.97 7.92
CA ASN A 15 27.44 10.16 8.10
C ASN A 15 26.35 10.49 7.07
N ILE A 16 25.15 10.54 7.62
CA ILE A 16 24.09 11.51 7.30
C ILE A 16 24.62 12.95 7.33
N ALA A 17 24.29 13.72 6.30
CA ALA A 17 24.29 15.18 6.33
C ALA A 17 22.96 15.67 5.73
N GLN A 18 22.09 16.13 6.62
CA GLN A 18 20.98 17.02 6.31
C GLN A 18 21.58 18.40 5.99
N GLU A 19 21.18 19.08 4.90
CA GLU A 19 20.65 20.47 4.95
C GLU A 19 20.19 21.01 3.57
N SER A 20 18.98 21.56 3.56
CA SER A 20 18.39 22.65 2.73
C SER A 20 18.23 22.57 1.20
N ASN A 21 16.96 22.63 0.80
CA ASN A 21 16.31 23.26 -0.38
C ASN A 21 16.99 24.61 -0.83
N PRO A 22 16.72 25.20 -2.03
CA PRO A 22 15.69 24.85 -3.00
C PRO A 22 16.04 24.90 -4.50
N HIS A 23 15.23 24.14 -5.24
CA HIS A 23 14.94 24.19 -6.68
C HIS A 23 15.57 25.33 -7.51
N LYS A 24 16.50 24.97 -8.39
CA LYS A 24 16.75 25.67 -9.67
C LYS A 24 16.82 24.63 -10.78
N CYS A 25 15.69 24.41 -11.46
CA CYS A 25 15.69 23.72 -12.75
C CYS A 25 16.10 24.77 -13.80
N THR A 26 17.35 24.70 -14.24
CA THR A 26 17.85 25.47 -15.39
C THR A 26 17.41 24.71 -16.63
N VAL A 27 16.58 25.32 -17.47
CA VAL A 27 16.16 24.76 -18.75
C VAL A 27 17.02 25.40 -19.83
N ASP A 28 17.78 24.57 -20.54
CA ASP A 28 18.63 24.97 -21.64
C ASP A 28 17.82 25.56 -22.80
N ASP A 29 18.37 26.62 -23.39
CA ASP A 29 17.86 27.41 -24.51
C ASP A 29 17.70 26.53 -25.76
N ILE A 30 16.50 26.51 -26.34
CA ILE A 30 16.25 25.95 -27.67
C ILE A 30 15.78 27.04 -28.62
N THR A 31 16.65 27.26 -29.60
CA THR A 31 16.64 28.22 -30.71
C THR A 31 15.28 28.37 -31.41
N SER A 32 14.86 29.63 -31.60
CA SER A 32 13.72 30.05 -32.42
C SER A 32 13.85 29.66 -33.89
N PRO A 33 12.71 29.55 -34.59
CA PRO A 33 12.57 30.13 -35.91
C PRO A 33 11.63 31.34 -35.89
N GLU A 34 12.12 32.40 -36.51
CA GLU A 34 11.46 33.66 -36.83
C GLU A 34 10.19 33.42 -37.65
N VAL A 35 9.04 33.91 -37.18
CA VAL A 35 7.82 34.03 -37.99
C VAL A 35 7.25 35.42 -37.79
N GLU A 36 7.13 36.12 -38.92
CA GLU A 36 6.74 37.50 -39.06
C GLU A 36 5.43 37.87 -38.35
N PHE A 37 5.44 39.07 -37.78
CA PHE A 37 4.26 39.77 -37.29
C PHE A 37 3.37 40.19 -38.46
N SER A 38 2.25 39.50 -38.66
CA SER A 38 1.11 40.09 -39.38
C SER A 38 0.05 40.50 -38.37
N SER A 39 -0.14 41.81 -38.26
CA SER A 39 -1.14 42.44 -37.42
C SER A 39 -2.55 42.10 -37.90
N ALA A 40 -3.29 41.33 -37.11
CA ALA A 40 -4.74 41.34 -37.17
C ALA A 40 -5.28 41.30 -35.73
N GLU A 41 -5.83 42.44 -35.34
CA GLU A 41 -6.52 42.69 -34.10
C GLU A 41 -7.58 41.61 -33.83
N CYS A 42 -7.25 40.64 -32.98
CA CYS A 42 -8.22 39.67 -32.46
C CYS A 42 -8.42 39.90 -30.97
N LYS A 43 -9.09 40.99 -30.60
CA LYS A 43 -9.68 41.13 -29.27
C LYS A 43 -10.97 40.30 -29.19
N LEU A 44 -10.89 38.99 -29.41
CA LEU A 44 -12.06 38.10 -29.42
C LEU A 44 -12.32 37.39 -28.08
N PHE A 45 -11.45 37.56 -27.09
CA PHE A 45 -11.62 36.93 -25.78
C PHE A 45 -11.58 37.95 -24.66
N ARG A 46 -12.70 38.05 -23.94
CA ARG A 46 -12.80 38.83 -22.71
C ARG A 46 -11.96 38.13 -21.64
N GLU A 47 -11.08 38.88 -20.98
CA GLU A 47 -10.26 38.37 -19.89
C GLU A 47 -11.15 37.77 -18.78
N PRO A 48 -10.94 36.51 -18.38
CA PRO A 48 -11.79 35.86 -17.40
C PRO A 48 -11.53 36.47 -16.02
N LYS A 49 -12.59 36.97 -15.36
CA LYS A 49 -12.52 37.40 -13.96
C LYS A 49 -12.06 36.22 -13.09
N ILE A 50 -10.93 36.40 -12.41
CA ILE A 50 -10.38 35.44 -11.46
C ILE A 50 -11.43 35.19 -10.37
N ARG A 51 -12.11 34.04 -10.45
CA ARG A 51 -12.91 33.55 -9.33
C ARG A 51 -11.93 33.05 -8.28
N GLN A 52 -11.99 33.60 -7.07
CA GLN A 52 -11.23 33.08 -5.93
C GLN A 52 -11.45 31.57 -5.86
N LYS A 53 -10.34 30.81 -5.92
CA LYS A 53 -10.35 29.36 -5.71
C LYS A 53 -10.79 29.11 -4.27
N VAL A 54 -12.09 28.91 -4.07
CA VAL A 54 -12.56 28.24 -2.86
C VAL A 54 -11.89 26.88 -2.90
N LYS A 55 -10.95 26.64 -1.97
CA LYS A 55 -10.40 25.31 -1.72
C LYS A 55 -11.56 24.44 -1.28
N LYS A 56 -12.27 23.85 -2.25
CA LYS A 56 -13.03 22.64 -1.98
C LYS A 56 -11.97 21.58 -1.76
N THR A 57 -11.57 21.41 -0.51
CA THR A 57 -11.13 20.12 -0.01
C THR A 57 -12.29 19.18 -0.34
N LYS A 58 -12.21 18.57 -1.54
CA LYS A 58 -12.83 17.28 -1.76
C LYS A 58 -12.09 16.41 -0.77
N THR A 59 -12.66 16.22 0.42
CA THR A 59 -12.51 14.96 1.10
C THR A 59 -12.84 13.95 0.02
N VAL A 60 -11.80 13.36 -0.57
CA VAL A 60 -11.92 12.00 -1.06
C VAL A 60 -12.35 11.29 0.20
N SER A 61 -13.67 11.13 0.33
CA SER A 61 -14.19 10.03 1.09
C SER A 61 -13.54 8.86 0.40
N THR A 62 -12.42 8.40 0.96
CA THR A 62 -12.02 7.02 0.81
C THR A 62 -13.16 6.29 1.50
N GLU A 63 -14.28 6.19 0.80
CA GLU A 63 -15.10 5.00 0.85
C GLU A 63 -14.11 3.94 0.41
N SER A 64 -13.32 3.47 1.38
CA SER A 64 -12.84 2.11 1.39
C SER A 64 -14.12 1.36 1.10
N SER A 65 -14.24 0.87 -0.14
CA SER A 65 -15.23 -0.13 -0.48
C SER A 65 -14.86 -1.28 0.43
N SER A 66 -15.37 -1.21 1.65
CA SER A 66 -15.26 -2.22 2.68
C SER A 66 -16.17 -3.33 2.22
N ASN A 67 -15.76 -3.98 1.13
CA ASN A 67 -16.07 -5.36 0.86
C ASN A 67 -15.39 -6.08 2.02
N SER A 68 -16.06 -6.09 3.16
CA SER A 68 -15.46 -6.56 4.39
C SER A 68 -15.17 -8.04 4.18
N VAL A 69 -13.96 -8.46 4.54
CA VAL A 69 -13.52 -9.85 4.50
C VAL A 69 -14.56 -10.77 5.16
N SER A 70 -15.26 -10.26 6.18
CA SER A 70 -16.38 -10.93 6.83
C SER A 70 -17.53 -11.29 5.89
N LEU A 71 -17.87 -10.45 4.91
CA LEU A 71 -18.90 -10.78 3.92
C LEU A 71 -18.45 -11.89 2.97
N LEU A 72 -17.14 -11.99 2.69
CA LEU A 72 -16.58 -13.07 1.90
C LEU A 72 -16.60 -14.40 2.66
N LEU A 73 -16.36 -14.36 3.98
CA LEU A 73 -16.17 -15.57 4.79
C LEU A 73 -17.48 -16.12 5.39
N GLU A 74 -18.51 -15.29 5.55
CA GLU A 74 -19.82 -15.67 6.11
C GLU A 74 -20.41 -16.96 5.50
N PRO A 75 -20.40 -17.18 4.17
CA PRO A 75 -20.91 -18.42 3.57
C PRO A 75 -20.28 -19.69 4.12
N ALA A 76 -19.01 -19.62 4.54
CA ALA A 76 -18.26 -20.75 5.07
C ALA A 76 -18.29 -20.85 6.61
N LYS A 77 -18.96 -19.92 7.32
CA LYS A 77 -18.95 -19.87 8.79
C LYS A 77 -19.39 -21.18 9.44
N THR A 78 -20.56 -21.67 9.03
CA THR A 78 -21.12 -22.92 9.57
C THR A 78 -20.26 -24.14 9.26
N PHE A 79 -19.57 -24.14 8.11
CA PHE A 79 -18.62 -25.19 7.78
C PHE A 79 -17.40 -25.16 8.70
N ILE A 80 -16.82 -23.97 8.92
CA ILE A 80 -15.64 -23.79 9.77
C ILE A 80 -15.94 -24.16 11.23
N GLU A 81 -17.06 -23.67 11.78
CA GLU A 81 -17.43 -23.89 13.18
C GLU A 81 -17.76 -25.35 13.50
N ASN A 82 -18.28 -26.11 12.51
CA ASN A 82 -18.69 -27.51 12.70
C ASN A 82 -17.69 -28.54 12.16
N HIS A 83 -16.56 -28.11 11.58
CA HIS A 83 -15.59 -29.02 10.99
C HIS A 83 -14.92 -29.91 12.07
N SER A 84 -14.81 -31.21 11.79
CA SER A 84 -14.12 -32.18 12.64
C SER A 84 -13.10 -32.99 11.83
N PRO A 85 -11.81 -33.03 12.22
CA PRO A 85 -11.21 -32.35 13.37
C PRO A 85 -11.21 -30.82 13.23
N SER A 86 -11.21 -30.08 14.33
CA SER A 86 -11.20 -28.60 14.29
C SER A 86 -10.02 -28.06 13.48
N PHE A 87 -10.27 -26.98 12.74
CA PHE A 87 -9.22 -26.29 12.00
C PHE A 87 -8.19 -25.62 12.93
N VAL A 88 -7.06 -25.26 12.35
CA VAL A 88 -5.98 -24.54 13.05
C VAL A 88 -6.39 -23.15 13.52
N LEU A 89 -7.32 -22.51 12.81
CA LEU A 89 -7.94 -21.25 13.20
C LEU A 89 -9.45 -21.41 13.26
N ASP A 90 -10.07 -20.77 14.25
CA ASP A 90 -11.53 -20.61 14.25
C ASP A 90 -11.98 -19.54 13.24
N TYR A 91 -13.30 -19.40 13.08
CA TYR A 91 -13.88 -18.43 12.14
C TYR A 91 -13.43 -16.99 12.42
N ASN A 92 -13.43 -16.55 13.69
CA ASN A 92 -13.09 -15.18 14.06
C ASN A 92 -11.60 -14.90 13.84
N GLN A 93 -10.74 -15.88 14.16
CA GLN A 93 -9.31 -15.79 13.91
C GLN A 93 -9.01 -15.72 12.42
N LEU A 94 -9.72 -16.50 11.60
CA LEU A 94 -9.55 -16.46 10.15
C LEU A 94 -10.03 -15.11 9.57
N ASP A 95 -11.17 -14.58 10.02
CA ASP A 95 -11.67 -13.26 9.60
C ASP A 95 -10.70 -12.13 9.97
N MET A 96 -10.21 -12.12 11.21
CA MET A 96 -9.21 -11.14 11.66
C MET A 96 -7.89 -11.29 10.90
N LEU A 97 -7.42 -12.52 10.67
CA LEU A 97 -6.20 -12.77 9.91
C LEU A 97 -6.32 -12.17 8.51
N LEU A 98 -7.38 -12.54 7.78
CA LEU A 98 -7.62 -12.08 6.41
C LEU A 98 -7.80 -10.55 6.35
N THR A 99 -8.43 -9.95 7.36
CA THR A 99 -8.56 -8.49 7.50
C THR A 99 -7.21 -7.81 7.73
N ASN A 100 -6.34 -8.39 8.56
CA ASN A 100 -5.06 -7.78 8.92
C ASN A 100 -3.98 -7.95 7.84
N ILE A 101 -4.02 -9.03 7.06
CA ILE A 101 -3.08 -9.22 5.95
C ILE A 101 -3.46 -8.38 4.72
N ALA A 102 -4.71 -7.94 4.61
CA ALA A 102 -5.18 -7.14 3.48
C ALA A 102 -4.43 -5.79 3.42
N GLY A 103 -3.60 -5.62 2.39
CA GLY A 103 -2.78 -4.41 2.20
C GLY A 103 -1.54 -4.33 3.09
N SER A 104 -1.20 -5.40 3.83
CA SER A 104 0.04 -5.44 4.61
C SER A 104 1.27 -5.58 3.70
N ALA A 105 2.35 -4.88 4.05
CA ALA A 105 3.67 -5.03 3.41
C ALA A 105 4.40 -6.31 3.87
N ASP A 106 4.00 -6.88 5.01
CA ASP A 106 4.56 -8.10 5.58
C ASP A 106 3.44 -9.00 6.13
N PRO A 107 2.71 -9.70 5.25
CA PRO A 107 1.64 -10.59 5.67
C PRO A 107 2.16 -11.83 6.41
N LEU A 108 3.42 -12.22 6.20
CA LEU A 108 3.96 -13.45 6.79
C LEU A 108 4.17 -13.30 8.30
N SER A 109 4.71 -12.16 8.75
CA SER A 109 4.82 -11.86 10.18
C SER A 109 3.46 -11.82 10.85
N ILE A 110 2.44 -11.28 10.19
CA ILE A 110 1.06 -11.28 10.71
C ILE A 110 0.53 -12.72 10.82
N ILE A 111 0.69 -13.56 9.80
CA ILE A 111 0.24 -14.97 9.86
C ILE A 111 0.88 -15.71 11.05
N GLN A 112 2.16 -15.43 11.36
CA GLN A 112 2.88 -16.05 12.46
C GLN A 112 2.29 -15.77 13.85
N ASP A 113 1.60 -14.63 14.01
CA ASP A 113 0.90 -14.28 15.26
C ASP A 113 -0.33 -15.16 15.50
N TYR A 114 -0.90 -15.74 14.44
CA TYR A 114 -2.08 -16.62 14.51
C TYR A 114 -1.69 -18.09 14.54
N THR A 115 -0.76 -18.52 13.70
CA THR A 115 -0.33 -19.91 13.65
C THR A 115 1.06 -20.08 13.06
N LYS A 116 1.79 -21.09 13.57
CA LYS A 116 3.06 -21.56 13.00
C LYS A 116 2.89 -22.79 12.10
N ASP A 117 1.71 -23.39 12.09
CA ASP A 117 1.39 -24.55 11.27
C ASP A 117 0.82 -24.12 9.92
N TYR A 118 1.72 -23.76 9.01
CA TYR A 118 1.36 -23.34 7.66
C TYR A 118 0.73 -24.45 6.82
N VAL A 119 1.05 -25.71 7.11
CA VAL A 119 0.53 -26.85 6.36
C VAL A 119 -0.95 -27.02 6.67
N SER A 120 -1.32 -27.01 7.95
CA SER A 120 -2.73 -27.06 8.37
C SER A 120 -3.50 -25.81 7.96
N LEU A 121 -2.86 -24.63 7.94
CA LEU A 121 -3.49 -23.41 7.43
C LEU A 121 -3.78 -23.48 5.93
N ALA A 122 -2.84 -24.01 5.14
CA ALA A 122 -3.04 -24.22 3.71
C ALA A 122 -4.13 -25.27 3.43
N ASP A 123 -4.18 -26.34 4.21
CA ASP A 123 -5.26 -27.34 4.14
C ASP A 123 -6.62 -26.72 4.50
N MET A 124 -6.68 -25.89 5.54
CA MET A 124 -7.87 -25.12 5.90
C MET A 124 -8.35 -24.26 4.72
N PHE A 125 -7.48 -23.47 4.10
CA PHE A 125 -7.88 -22.66 2.93
C PHE A 125 -8.41 -23.52 1.78
N THR A 126 -7.76 -24.66 1.51
CA THR A 126 -8.18 -25.59 0.46
C THR A 126 -9.57 -26.16 0.73
N LYS A 127 -9.90 -26.44 1.99
CA LYS A 127 -11.19 -26.98 2.41
C LYS A 127 -12.28 -25.92 2.51
N VAL A 128 -11.93 -24.70 2.93
CA VAL A 128 -12.87 -23.58 3.09
C VAL A 128 -13.26 -22.98 1.75
N TYR A 129 -12.32 -22.85 0.81
CA TYR A 129 -12.53 -22.19 -0.48
C TYR A 129 -13.77 -22.67 -1.27
N PRO A 130 -14.06 -23.98 -1.39
CA PRO A 130 -15.28 -24.46 -2.05
C PRO A 130 -16.59 -23.96 -1.45
N HIS A 131 -16.59 -23.57 -0.17
CA HIS A 131 -17.76 -23.07 0.55
C HIS A 131 -17.93 -21.55 0.43
N LEU A 132 -17.04 -20.86 -0.30
CA LEU A 132 -17.10 -19.41 -0.52
C LEU A 132 -17.86 -19.03 -1.81
N LYS A 133 -18.34 -19.99 -2.61
CA LYS A 133 -19.15 -19.75 -3.84
C LYS A 133 -20.51 -19.14 -3.50
N ASP A 134 -21.15 -18.29 -4.30
CA ASP A 134 -20.80 -17.38 -5.41
C ASP A 134 -21.80 -16.23 -5.20
N THR A 135 -21.39 -15.08 -4.66
CA THR A 135 -22.22 -13.84 -4.68
C THR A 135 -22.09 -13.11 -6.00
#